data_AF-A0A3Q0DC85-F1
#
_entry.id   AF-A0A3Q0DC85-F1
#
_cell.length_a   1.000
_cell.length_b   1.000
_cell.length_c   1.000
_cell.angle_alpha   90.00
_cell.angle_beta   90.00
_cell.angle_gamma   90.00
#
_symmetry.space_group_name_H-M   'P 1'
#
loop_
_entity.id
_entity.type
_entity.pdbx_description
1 polymer ?
#
loop_
_entity_poly.entity_id
_entity_poly.type
_entity_poly.pdbx_seq_one_letter_code
_entity_poly.pdbx_strand_id
1 'polypeptide(L)'
;MEPLVQHLERFSDVLAVARGAQARSWDAVTVRRALQWARYLLHVYRRFAGRAAARAALERRLGPWAAARGLLEALWARGPRGHVLGVLGEALLLGRCSHGGDLEPAGAADCAGGAEETETQGLLLHWLLGSPEALAAFCRRLPADRLASLASCHPALSRAYLGLLASWAAQLRYDLREGSWVPTQPGDMPWEELRLRLQRLCQAPPPLPEEVLETLRGGKALDGDFEVPGMSVWTDLLLALPRGA
;
A
#
# COMPACT_ATOMS: atom_id res chain seq x y z
N MET A 1 -15.56 27.29 6.45
CA MET A 1 -16.17 26.28 7.35
C MET A 1 -16.57 25.04 6.57
N GLU A 2 -16.72 25.13 5.24
CA GLU A 2 -16.86 24.03 4.29
C GLU A 2 -15.82 22.91 4.36
N PRO A 3 -14.50 23.13 4.44
CA PRO A 3 -13.56 22.04 4.19
C PRO A 3 -13.56 20.99 5.32
N LEU A 4 -13.80 21.38 6.58
CA LEU A 4 -13.84 20.45 7.71
C LEU A 4 -15.18 19.72 7.84
N VAL A 5 -16.27 20.33 7.36
CA VAL A 5 -17.57 19.67 7.18
C VAL A 5 -17.50 18.71 5.99
N GLN A 6 -16.82 19.07 4.90
CA GLN A 6 -16.43 18.14 3.83
C GLN A 6 -15.56 16.98 4.35
N HIS A 7 -14.64 17.22 5.30
CA HIS A 7 -13.88 16.14 5.93
C HIS A 7 -14.71 15.27 6.91
N LEU A 8 -15.85 15.77 7.39
CA LEU A 8 -16.83 15.00 8.16
C LEU A 8 -17.87 14.32 7.24
N GLU A 9 -18.13 14.84 6.05
CA GLU A 9 -18.81 14.10 4.98
C GLU A 9 -17.90 12.98 4.45
N ARG A 10 -16.57 13.16 4.45
CA ARG A 10 -15.62 12.03 4.34
C ARG A 10 -15.73 11.00 5.47
N PHE A 11 -16.52 11.24 6.52
CA PHE A 11 -16.90 10.19 7.48
C PHE A 11 -17.92 9.21 6.88
N SER A 12 -18.78 9.64 5.94
CA SER A 12 -19.55 8.71 5.12
C SER A 12 -18.67 7.95 4.14
N ASP A 13 -17.54 8.51 3.71
CA ASP A 13 -16.52 7.79 2.91
C ASP A 13 -15.70 6.81 3.77
N VAL A 14 -15.38 7.16 5.01
CA VAL A 14 -14.81 6.25 6.02
C VAL A 14 -15.81 5.15 6.41
N LEU A 15 -17.11 5.45 6.40
CA LEU A 15 -18.19 4.45 6.54
C LEU A 15 -18.43 3.66 5.24
N ALA A 16 -18.14 4.23 4.07
CA ALA A 16 -18.15 3.52 2.78
C ALA A 16 -16.96 2.54 2.71
N VAL A 17 -15.79 2.94 3.21
CA VAL A 17 -14.67 2.03 3.56
C VAL A 17 -15.12 1.01 4.62
N ALA A 18 -15.96 1.39 5.57
CA ALA A 18 -16.58 0.47 6.53
C ALA A 18 -17.59 -0.51 5.88
N ARG A 19 -18.03 -0.28 4.63
CA ARG A 19 -18.80 -1.24 3.82
C ARG A 19 -17.92 -2.04 2.85
N GLY A 20 -16.64 -1.68 2.72
CA GLY A 20 -15.65 -2.43 1.94
C GLY A 20 -15.37 -3.81 2.55
N ALA A 21 -14.93 -4.76 1.71
CA ALA A 21 -14.66 -6.14 2.12
C ALA A 21 -13.68 -6.24 3.31
N GLN A 22 -12.78 -5.26 3.46
CA GLN A 22 -11.80 -5.15 4.54
C GLN A 22 -12.43 -4.80 5.90
N ALA A 23 -13.55 -4.08 5.95
CA ALA A 23 -14.21 -3.73 7.19
C ALA A 23 -15.14 -4.82 7.72
N ARG A 24 -15.59 -5.72 6.83
CA ARG A 24 -16.34 -6.93 7.20
C ARG A 24 -15.49 -7.92 8.00
N SER A 25 -14.17 -7.87 7.87
CA SER A 25 -13.23 -8.71 8.65
C SER A 25 -12.77 -8.06 9.96
N TRP A 26 -13.27 -6.86 10.30
CA TRP A 26 -12.91 -6.23 11.57
C TRP A 26 -13.57 -6.96 12.73
N ASP A 27 -12.74 -7.37 13.70
CA ASP A 27 -13.26 -7.89 14.96
C ASP A 27 -13.97 -6.80 15.78
N ALA A 28 -14.81 -7.23 16.72
CA ALA A 28 -15.60 -6.33 17.56
C ALA A 28 -14.74 -5.35 18.38
N VAL A 29 -13.50 -5.71 18.69
CA VAL A 29 -12.55 -4.88 19.44
C VAL A 29 -12.04 -3.73 18.56
N THR A 30 -11.76 -4.01 17.30
CA THR A 30 -11.30 -3.07 16.29
C THR A 30 -12.37 -2.04 15.99
N VAL A 31 -13.62 -2.49 15.78
CA VAL A 31 -14.78 -1.61 15.61
C VAL A 31 -14.95 -0.71 16.83
N ARG A 32 -14.84 -1.27 18.04
CA ARG A 32 -14.94 -0.50 19.29
C ARG A 32 -13.85 0.56 19.42
N ARG A 33 -12.61 0.24 19.06
CA ARG A 33 -11.48 1.19 19.09
C ARG A 33 -11.65 2.28 18.05
N ALA A 34 -12.10 1.96 16.84
CA ALA A 34 -12.39 2.95 15.81
C ALA A 34 -13.46 3.95 16.29
N LEU A 35 -14.54 3.46 16.92
CA LEU A 35 -15.57 4.30 17.51
C LEU A 35 -15.06 5.14 18.69
N GLN A 36 -14.12 4.62 19.50
CA GLN A 36 -13.48 5.39 20.57
C GLN A 36 -12.62 6.53 20.02
N TRP A 37 -11.85 6.27 18.96
CA TRP A 37 -11.09 7.31 18.26
C TRP A 37 -12.01 8.36 17.64
N ALA A 38 -13.09 7.95 16.98
CA ALA A 38 -14.09 8.88 16.45
C ALA A 38 -14.70 9.76 17.56
N ARG A 39 -15.06 9.18 18.71
CA ARG A 39 -15.59 9.92 19.86
C ARG A 39 -14.56 10.88 20.46
N TYR A 40 -13.29 10.47 20.53
CA TYR A 40 -12.21 11.32 21.02
C TYR A 40 -11.96 12.50 20.09
N LEU A 41 -11.89 12.27 18.78
CA LEU A 41 -11.75 13.33 17.78
C LEU A 41 -12.95 14.29 17.80
N LEU A 42 -14.17 13.77 17.96
CA LEU A 42 -15.37 14.59 18.12
C LEU A 42 -15.35 15.39 19.43
N HIS A 43 -14.82 14.83 20.52
CA HIS A 43 -14.66 15.52 21.79
C HIS A 43 -13.63 16.66 21.68
N VAL A 44 -12.49 16.40 21.06
CA VAL A 44 -11.46 17.41 20.75
C VAL A 44 -12.06 18.50 19.87
N TYR A 45 -12.76 18.15 18.79
CA TYR A 45 -13.46 19.10 17.93
C TYR A 45 -14.43 19.98 18.73
N ARG A 46 -15.36 19.40 19.49
CA ARG A 46 -16.34 20.16 20.28
C ARG A 46 -15.68 21.08 21.31
N ARG A 47 -14.56 20.66 21.89
CA ARG A 47 -13.78 21.45 22.86
C ARG A 47 -13.13 22.68 22.22
N PHE A 48 -12.76 22.60 20.94
CA PHE A 48 -12.05 23.66 20.23
C PHE A 48 -12.91 24.39 19.18
N ALA A 49 -14.15 23.95 18.94
CA ALA A 49 -15.08 24.49 17.94
C ALA A 49 -15.37 25.99 18.11
N GLY A 50 -15.32 26.51 19.34
CA GLY A 50 -15.52 27.94 19.64
C GLY A 50 -14.24 28.76 19.84
N ARG A 51 -13.04 28.18 19.67
CA ARG A 51 -11.76 28.83 20.03
C ARG A 51 -10.87 29.05 18.80
N ALA A 52 -11.11 30.14 18.07
CA ALA A 52 -10.41 30.48 16.83
C ALA A 52 -8.88 30.52 16.96
N ALA A 53 -8.34 31.00 18.09
CA ALA A 53 -6.89 31.04 18.34
C ALA A 53 -6.30 29.64 18.64
N ALA A 54 -7.03 28.78 19.35
CA ALA A 54 -6.62 27.40 19.59
C ALA A 54 -6.67 26.58 18.30
N ARG A 55 -7.68 26.83 17.45
CA ARG A 55 -7.79 26.28 16.10
C ARG A 55 -6.63 26.71 15.21
N ALA A 56 -6.34 28.01 15.11
CA ALA A 56 -5.20 28.51 14.33
C ALA A 56 -3.84 28.05 14.88
N ALA A 57 -3.71 27.86 16.20
CA ALA A 57 -2.53 27.26 16.80
C ALA A 57 -2.42 25.77 16.51
N LEU A 58 -3.55 25.04 16.46
CA LEU A 58 -3.59 23.64 16.04
C LEU A 58 -3.22 23.54 14.56
N GLU A 59 -3.79 24.35 13.68
CA GLU A 59 -3.49 24.39 12.23
C GLU A 59 -2.03 24.80 11.96
N ARG A 60 -1.46 25.76 12.72
CA ARG A 60 -0.04 26.11 12.62
C ARG A 60 0.90 25.04 13.18
N ARG A 61 0.55 24.39 14.29
CA ARG A 61 1.37 23.31 14.89
C ARG A 61 1.22 22.00 14.13
N LEU A 62 0.05 21.76 13.55
CA LEU A 62 -0.27 20.69 12.63
C LEU A 62 -0.01 21.12 11.17
N GLY A 63 0.94 22.03 10.90
CA GLY A 63 1.14 22.60 9.57
C GLY A 63 0.98 21.55 8.46
N PRO A 64 0.34 21.88 7.32
CA PRO A 64 -0.50 20.91 6.58
C PRO A 64 0.19 19.63 6.10
N TRP A 65 1.53 19.60 6.10
CA TRP A 65 2.35 18.54 5.49
C TRP A 65 3.34 17.88 6.48
N ALA A 66 4.00 18.66 7.36
CA ALA A 66 4.88 18.12 8.40
C ALA A 66 4.09 17.37 9.47
N ALA A 67 2.84 17.77 9.72
CA ALA A 67 1.97 17.11 10.66
C ALA A 67 1.27 15.89 10.08
N ALA A 68 0.98 15.85 8.78
CA ALA A 68 0.46 14.63 8.13
C ALA A 68 1.52 13.52 8.18
N ARG A 69 2.78 13.85 7.83
CA ARG A 69 3.91 12.91 7.99
C ARG A 69 4.13 12.54 9.46
N GLY A 70 4.16 13.52 10.37
CA GLY A 70 4.30 13.28 11.81
C GLY A 70 3.14 12.47 12.41
N LEU A 71 1.93 12.61 11.88
CA LEU A 71 0.76 11.83 12.25
C LEU A 71 0.89 10.39 11.74
N LEU A 72 1.30 10.17 10.49
CA LEU A 72 1.55 8.83 9.95
C LEU A 72 2.66 8.12 10.72
N GLU A 73 3.75 8.80 11.04
CA GLU A 73 4.80 8.29 11.91
C GLU A 73 4.29 7.96 13.31
N ALA A 74 3.47 8.84 13.91
CA ALA A 74 2.89 8.60 15.23
C ALA A 74 1.89 7.44 15.21
N LEU A 75 1.08 7.31 14.16
CA LEU A 75 0.15 6.20 13.95
C LEU A 75 0.89 4.89 13.68
N TRP A 76 2.00 4.95 12.95
CA TRP A 76 2.89 3.80 12.74
C TRP A 76 3.56 3.35 14.03
N ALA A 77 4.06 4.30 14.82
CA ALA A 77 4.77 4.04 16.07
C ALA A 77 3.85 3.60 17.21
N ARG A 78 2.61 4.11 17.28
CA ARG A 78 1.71 3.93 18.44
C ARG A 78 0.41 3.19 18.11
N GLY A 79 0.05 3.09 16.85
CA GLY A 79 -1.17 2.45 16.39
C GLY A 79 -0.99 0.97 16.06
N PRO A 80 -2.08 0.22 15.92
CA PRO A 80 -2.01 -1.15 15.41
C PRO A 80 -1.60 -1.10 13.93
N ARG A 81 -0.29 -1.25 13.68
CA ARG A 81 0.38 -1.17 12.35
C ARG A 81 -0.44 -1.78 11.24
N GLY A 82 -1.04 -2.94 11.52
CA GLY A 82 -1.85 -3.65 10.55
C GLY A 82 -3.07 -2.90 9.99
N HIS A 83 -3.74 -2.11 10.82
CA HIS A 83 -4.90 -1.33 10.40
C HIS A 83 -4.46 -0.10 9.62
N VAL A 84 -3.37 0.55 10.07
CA VAL A 84 -2.77 1.70 9.38
C VAL A 84 -2.41 1.33 7.94
N LEU A 85 -1.74 0.19 7.75
CA LEU A 85 -1.36 -0.29 6.42
C LEU A 85 -2.57 -0.67 5.56
N GLY A 86 -3.60 -1.27 6.15
CA GLY A 86 -4.83 -1.62 5.44
C GLY A 86 -5.58 -0.38 4.93
N VAL A 87 -5.73 0.64 5.77
CA VAL A 87 -6.35 1.92 5.39
C VAL A 87 -5.51 2.64 4.35
N LEU A 88 -4.18 2.63 4.48
CA LEU A 88 -3.28 3.24 3.51
C LEU A 88 -3.40 2.57 2.13
N GLY A 89 -3.51 1.24 2.09
CA GLY A 89 -3.72 0.51 0.83
C GLY A 89 -5.04 0.87 0.15
N GLU A 90 -6.12 0.97 0.91
CA GLU A 90 -7.43 1.40 0.37
C GLU A 90 -7.40 2.85 -0.09
N ALA A 91 -6.78 3.77 0.66
CA ALA A 91 -6.68 5.18 0.26
C ALA A 91 -5.93 5.36 -1.06
N LEU A 92 -4.88 4.56 -1.28
CA LEU A 92 -4.14 4.55 -2.55
C LEU A 92 -4.96 3.97 -3.71
N LEU A 93 -5.83 2.97 -3.45
CA LEU A 93 -6.70 2.39 -4.48
C LEU A 93 -7.93 3.28 -4.80
N LEU A 94 -8.54 3.91 -3.79
CA LEU A 94 -9.82 4.63 -3.91
C LEU A 94 -9.73 5.93 -4.68
N GLY A 95 -8.64 6.69 -4.59
CA GLY A 95 -8.50 7.95 -5.36
C GLY A 95 -8.31 7.75 -6.88
N ARG A 96 -8.56 6.54 -7.41
CA ARG A 96 -8.74 6.28 -8.83
C ARG A 96 -10.19 5.97 -9.23
N CYS A 97 -11.10 5.69 -8.29
CA CYS A 97 -12.50 5.44 -8.60
C CYS A 97 -13.27 6.69 -9.02
N SER A 98 -12.68 7.88 -8.90
CA SER A 98 -13.23 9.16 -9.34
C SER A 98 -12.87 9.55 -10.80
N HIS A 99 -12.12 8.70 -11.54
CA HIS A 99 -11.65 9.07 -12.89
C HIS A 99 -11.73 7.98 -13.97
N GLY A 100 -12.63 7.01 -13.84
CA GLY A 100 -12.81 5.96 -14.86
C GLY A 100 -14.28 5.61 -15.07
N GLY A 101 -14.94 6.32 -15.99
CA GLY A 101 -16.29 6.00 -16.45
C GLY A 101 -16.80 7.03 -17.46
N ASP A 102 -16.84 6.64 -18.72
CA ASP A 102 -17.35 7.40 -19.85
C ASP A 102 -18.75 7.98 -19.62
N LEU A 103 -18.90 9.31 -19.82
CA LEU A 103 -20.11 9.98 -20.31
C LEU A 103 -19.73 11.44 -20.69
N GLU A 104 -20.09 11.80 -21.91
CA GLU A 104 -19.85 13.07 -22.66
C GLU A 104 -19.93 14.39 -21.85
N PRO A 105 -19.26 15.47 -22.33
CA PRO A 105 -19.09 16.71 -21.60
C PRO A 105 -20.25 17.69 -21.86
N ALA A 106 -21.05 18.00 -20.84
CA ALA A 106 -21.83 19.22 -20.82
C ALA A 106 -22.10 19.68 -19.39
N GLY A 107 -21.38 20.72 -18.97
CA GLY A 107 -21.67 21.45 -17.73
C GLY A 107 -20.44 21.64 -16.86
N ALA A 108 -19.69 22.71 -17.13
CA ALA A 108 -18.66 23.20 -16.24
C ALA A 108 -19.27 23.51 -14.85
N ALA A 109 -18.93 22.70 -13.86
CA ALA A 109 -19.05 23.03 -12.45
C ALA A 109 -17.86 22.40 -11.70
N ASP A 110 -16.86 23.23 -11.41
CA ASP A 110 -15.80 23.11 -10.40
C ASP A 110 -15.32 21.69 -10.01
N CYS A 111 -14.38 21.16 -10.79
CA CYS A 111 -13.53 20.04 -10.39
C CYS A 111 -12.36 20.52 -9.49
N ALA A 112 -12.66 21.06 -8.31
CA ALA A 112 -11.62 21.40 -7.32
C ALA A 112 -11.13 20.17 -6.51
N GLY A 113 -11.87 19.06 -6.52
CA GLY A 113 -11.58 17.88 -5.68
C GLY A 113 -10.48 16.94 -6.17
N GLY A 114 -10.25 16.85 -7.49
CA GLY A 114 -9.31 15.86 -8.06
C GLY A 114 -7.82 16.18 -7.84
N ALA A 115 -7.48 17.46 -7.72
CA ALA A 115 -6.10 17.90 -7.46
C ALA A 115 -5.65 17.54 -6.04
N GLU A 116 -6.50 17.76 -5.04
CA GLU A 116 -6.21 17.47 -3.63
C GLU A 116 -6.10 15.96 -3.35
N GLU A 117 -6.89 15.14 -4.04
CA GLU A 117 -6.86 13.67 -3.91
C GLU A 117 -5.55 13.08 -4.46
N THR A 118 -5.11 13.56 -5.63
CA THR A 118 -3.84 13.17 -6.26
C THR A 118 -2.65 13.62 -5.42
N GLU A 119 -2.71 14.81 -4.83
CA GLU A 119 -1.67 15.33 -3.95
C GLU A 119 -1.57 14.51 -2.64
N THR A 120 -2.71 14.14 -2.06
CA THR A 120 -2.77 13.29 -0.86
C THR A 120 -2.18 11.89 -1.13
N GLN A 121 -2.49 11.28 -2.27
CA GLN A 121 -1.88 10.01 -2.68
C GLN A 121 -0.37 10.12 -2.85
N GLY A 122 0.10 11.20 -3.47
CA GLY A 122 1.52 11.50 -3.64
C GLY A 122 2.26 11.55 -2.30
N LEU A 123 1.65 12.12 -1.26
CA LEU A 123 2.23 12.14 0.09
C LEU A 123 2.28 10.78 0.77
N LEU A 124 1.19 10.01 0.68
CA LEU A 124 1.14 8.68 1.26
C LEU A 124 2.21 7.80 0.64
N LEU A 125 2.38 7.87 -0.68
CA LEU A 125 3.45 7.18 -1.39
C LEU A 125 4.83 7.71 -1.00
N HIS A 126 5.02 9.02 -0.93
CA HIS A 126 6.31 9.59 -0.54
C HIS A 126 6.73 9.16 0.87
N TRP A 127 5.81 9.18 1.83
CA TRP A 127 6.06 8.69 3.18
C TRP A 127 6.37 7.20 3.20
N LEU A 128 5.56 6.39 2.51
CA LEU A 128 5.73 4.94 2.46
C LEU A 128 7.09 4.56 1.85
N LEU A 129 7.46 5.17 0.72
CA LEU A 129 8.72 4.94 0.03
C LEU A 129 9.93 5.49 0.81
N GLY A 130 9.72 6.48 1.66
CA GLY A 130 10.74 7.02 2.56
C GLY A 130 11.05 6.14 3.77
N SER A 131 10.23 5.13 4.06
CA SER A 131 10.39 4.23 5.21
C SER A 131 10.47 2.77 4.77
N PRO A 132 11.67 2.16 4.71
CA PRO A 132 11.84 0.79 4.22
C PRO A 132 11.12 -0.24 5.12
N GLU A 133 11.07 -0.01 6.43
CA GLU A 133 10.33 -0.87 7.37
C GLU A 133 8.81 -0.80 7.10
N ALA A 134 8.27 0.41 6.91
CA ALA A 134 6.86 0.58 6.63
C ALA A 134 6.48 -0.02 5.27
N LEU A 135 7.31 0.19 4.24
CA LEU A 135 7.11 -0.40 2.91
C LEU A 135 7.16 -1.93 2.96
N ALA A 136 8.17 -2.53 3.60
CA ALA A 136 8.26 -3.97 3.72
C ALA A 136 7.05 -4.56 4.47
N ALA A 137 6.64 -3.94 5.57
CA ALA A 137 5.46 -4.36 6.32
C ALA A 137 4.15 -4.18 5.53
N PHE A 138 4.03 -3.09 4.77
CA PHE A 138 2.92 -2.84 3.86
C PHE A 138 2.79 -3.95 2.83
N CYS A 139 3.88 -4.24 2.11
CA CYS A 139 3.93 -5.25 1.08
C CYS A 139 3.70 -6.65 1.65
N ARG A 140 4.25 -7.01 2.82
CA ARG A 140 4.00 -8.32 3.44
C ARG A 140 2.55 -8.51 3.89
N ARG A 141 1.86 -7.42 4.26
CA ARG A 141 0.51 -7.51 4.82
C ARG A 141 -0.57 -7.54 3.75
N LEU A 142 -0.41 -6.78 2.68
CA LEU A 142 -1.46 -6.68 1.66
C LEU A 142 -1.51 -7.96 0.80
N PRO A 143 -2.72 -8.37 0.38
CA PRO A 143 -2.91 -9.44 -0.60
C PRO A 143 -2.18 -9.14 -1.90
N ALA A 144 -1.65 -10.18 -2.55
CA ALA A 144 -0.90 -10.07 -3.80
C ALA A 144 -1.68 -9.33 -4.91
N ASP A 145 -2.99 -9.56 -5.03
CA ASP A 145 -3.84 -8.91 -6.03
C ASP A 145 -3.89 -7.39 -5.85
N ARG A 146 -4.02 -6.93 -4.61
CA ARG A 146 -4.06 -5.49 -4.28
C ARG A 146 -2.71 -4.82 -4.53
N LEU A 147 -1.61 -5.52 -4.23
CA LEU A 147 -0.28 -5.03 -4.52
C LEU A 147 -0.01 -4.97 -6.02
N ALA A 148 -0.49 -5.93 -6.80
CA ALA A 148 -0.42 -5.87 -8.25
C ALA A 148 -1.19 -4.66 -8.80
N SER A 149 -2.43 -4.44 -8.34
CA SER A 149 -3.19 -3.24 -8.71
C SER A 149 -2.46 -1.95 -8.35
N LEU A 150 -1.92 -1.84 -7.12
CA LEU A 150 -1.18 -0.66 -6.67
C LEU A 150 0.11 -0.44 -7.48
N ALA A 151 0.86 -1.50 -7.77
CA ALA A 151 2.09 -1.44 -8.55
C ALA A 151 1.81 -0.98 -9.99
N SER A 152 0.74 -1.48 -10.62
CA SER A 152 0.30 -0.99 -11.94
C SER A 152 -0.11 0.48 -11.93
N CYS A 153 -0.60 0.99 -10.80
CA CYS A 153 -1.03 2.37 -10.67
C CYS A 153 0.11 3.34 -10.34
N HIS A 154 1.18 2.86 -9.69
CA HIS A 154 2.21 3.71 -9.11
C HIS A 154 3.61 3.16 -9.45
N PRO A 155 4.26 3.66 -10.52
CA PRO A 155 5.56 3.15 -10.98
C PRO A 155 6.67 3.21 -9.92
N ALA A 156 6.67 4.24 -9.06
CA ALA A 156 7.63 4.34 -7.96
C ALA A 156 7.45 3.21 -6.93
N LEU A 157 6.19 2.82 -6.65
CA LEU A 157 5.86 1.69 -5.79
C LEU A 157 6.19 0.35 -6.47
N SER A 158 5.94 0.21 -7.77
CA SER A 158 6.34 -0.97 -8.56
C SER A 158 7.83 -1.26 -8.37
N ARG A 159 8.69 -0.28 -8.68
CA ARG A 159 10.14 -0.42 -8.59
C ARG A 159 10.60 -0.79 -7.17
N ALA A 160 10.07 -0.10 -6.16
CA ALA A 160 10.44 -0.36 -4.77
C ALA A 160 9.97 -1.75 -4.31
N TYR A 161 8.78 -2.19 -4.75
CA TYR A 161 8.24 -3.52 -4.43
C TYR A 161 9.01 -4.64 -5.13
N LEU A 162 9.37 -4.47 -6.40
CA LEU A 162 10.23 -5.42 -7.13
C LEU A 162 11.60 -5.56 -6.46
N GLY A 163 12.20 -4.45 -6.02
CA GLY A 163 13.44 -4.48 -5.23
C GLY A 163 13.28 -5.25 -3.91
N LEU A 164 12.15 -5.11 -3.22
CA LEU A 164 11.87 -5.90 -2.02
C LEU A 164 11.68 -7.38 -2.32
N LEU A 165 10.92 -7.75 -3.36
CA LEU A 165 10.75 -9.15 -3.77
C LEU A 165 12.09 -9.78 -4.13
N ALA A 166 12.95 -9.04 -4.84
CA ALA A 166 14.31 -9.48 -5.14
C ALA A 166 15.13 -9.69 -3.85
N SER A 167 15.07 -8.75 -2.90
CA SER A 167 15.77 -8.90 -1.62
C SER A 167 15.30 -10.11 -0.81
N TRP A 168 14.00 -10.44 -0.86
CA TRP A 168 13.45 -11.62 -0.19
C TRP A 168 13.79 -12.92 -0.91
N ALA A 169 13.83 -12.91 -2.25
CA ALA A 169 14.28 -14.05 -3.04
C ALA A 169 15.73 -14.43 -2.71
N ALA A 170 16.62 -13.43 -2.59
CA ALA A 170 18.01 -13.62 -2.21
C ALA A 170 18.22 -14.18 -0.79
N GLN A 171 17.19 -14.14 0.07
CA GLN A 171 17.20 -14.71 1.42
C GLN A 171 16.73 -16.17 1.45
N LEU A 172 16.38 -16.76 0.31
CA LEU A 172 16.05 -18.16 0.18
C LEU A 172 17.31 -19.00 -0.05
N ARG A 173 17.31 -20.23 0.44
CA ARG A 173 18.32 -21.25 0.16
C ARG A 173 17.64 -22.48 -0.40
N TYR A 174 18.32 -23.18 -1.30
CA TYR A 174 17.80 -24.43 -1.83
C TYR A 174 18.09 -25.58 -0.85
N ASP A 175 17.04 -26.24 -0.36
CA ASP A 175 17.16 -27.46 0.44
C ASP A 175 17.20 -28.67 -0.49
N LEU A 176 18.36 -29.32 -0.58
CA LEU A 176 18.57 -30.51 -1.41
C LEU A 176 17.75 -31.73 -0.96
N ARG A 177 17.31 -31.78 0.31
CA ARG A 177 16.52 -32.88 0.84
C ARG A 177 15.06 -32.77 0.43
N GLU A 178 14.52 -31.56 0.51
CA GLU A 178 13.12 -31.28 0.16
C GLU A 178 12.94 -30.96 -1.33
N GLY A 179 14.02 -30.56 -2.01
CA GLY A 179 13.98 -30.15 -3.41
C GLY A 179 13.26 -28.81 -3.59
N SER A 180 13.36 -27.91 -2.60
CA SER A 180 12.64 -26.64 -2.59
C SER A 180 13.44 -25.50 -1.99
N TRP A 181 13.09 -24.27 -2.39
CA TRP A 181 13.62 -23.06 -1.78
C TRP A 181 12.97 -22.81 -0.43
N VAL A 182 13.79 -22.73 0.61
CA VAL A 182 13.33 -22.50 1.98
C VAL A 182 13.93 -21.20 2.54
N PRO A 183 13.20 -20.49 3.43
CA PRO A 183 13.74 -19.30 4.07
C PRO A 183 14.96 -19.60 4.94
N THR A 184 15.87 -18.63 5.02
CA THR A 184 17.06 -18.74 5.89
C THR A 184 16.74 -18.40 7.34
N GLN A 185 15.85 -17.45 7.60
CA GLN A 185 15.44 -17.05 8.95
C GLN A 185 13.93 -17.25 9.21
N PRO A 186 13.53 -17.46 10.48
CA PRO A 186 12.13 -17.44 10.86
C PRO A 186 11.52 -16.05 10.60
N GLY A 187 10.49 -16.00 9.75
CA GLY A 187 9.81 -14.75 9.38
C GLY A 187 10.23 -14.15 8.03
N ASP A 188 11.20 -14.76 7.34
CA ASP A 188 11.45 -14.46 5.93
C ASP A 188 10.30 -14.96 5.04
N MET A 189 10.18 -14.39 3.84
CA MET A 189 9.09 -14.72 2.92
C MET A 189 9.26 -16.15 2.39
N PRO A 190 8.26 -17.05 2.54
CA PRO A 190 8.33 -18.38 1.99
C PRO A 190 8.27 -18.36 0.46
N TRP A 191 8.90 -19.35 -0.16
CA TRP A 191 8.95 -19.53 -1.62
C TRP A 191 7.57 -19.42 -2.29
N GLU A 192 6.57 -20.12 -1.77
CA GLU A 192 5.23 -20.13 -2.38
C GLU A 192 4.56 -18.75 -2.36
N GLU A 193 4.75 -17.97 -1.29
CA GLU A 193 4.21 -16.62 -1.19
C GLU A 193 4.94 -15.66 -2.14
N LEU A 194 6.26 -15.79 -2.25
CA LEU A 194 7.06 -15.02 -3.21
C LEU A 194 6.61 -15.31 -4.65
N ARG A 195 6.48 -16.60 -5.00
CA ARG A 195 6.02 -17.06 -6.30
C ARG A 195 4.61 -16.55 -6.61
N LEU A 196 3.68 -16.67 -5.67
CA LEU A 196 2.31 -16.15 -5.81
C LEU A 196 2.31 -14.65 -6.12
N ARG A 197 3.11 -13.87 -5.40
CA ARG A 197 3.20 -12.41 -5.59
C ARG A 197 3.73 -12.04 -6.96
N LEU A 198 4.83 -12.66 -7.39
CA LEU A 198 5.40 -12.45 -8.72
C LEU A 198 4.41 -12.88 -9.81
N GLN A 199 3.71 -14.00 -9.63
CA GLN A 199 2.68 -14.47 -10.56
C GLN A 199 1.55 -13.46 -10.71
N ARG A 200 1.09 -12.84 -9.62
CA ARG A 200 0.06 -11.78 -9.71
C ARG A 200 0.55 -10.54 -10.43
N LEU A 201 1.83 -10.16 -10.27
CA LEU A 201 2.42 -9.06 -11.02
C LEU A 201 2.52 -9.36 -12.52
N CYS A 202 2.88 -10.59 -12.90
CA CYS A 202 2.89 -11.03 -14.30
C CYS A 202 1.49 -11.10 -14.94
N GLN A 203 0.43 -11.20 -14.14
CA GLN A 203 -0.97 -11.18 -14.61
C GLN A 203 -1.56 -9.76 -14.68
N ALA A 204 -0.82 -8.75 -14.22
CA ALA A 204 -1.28 -7.38 -14.21
C ALA A 204 -1.16 -6.74 -15.61
N PRO A 205 -1.84 -5.61 -15.86
CA PRO A 205 -1.69 -4.88 -17.12
C PRO A 205 -0.23 -4.43 -17.38
N PRO A 206 0.19 -4.34 -18.65
CA PRO A 206 1.49 -3.77 -19.02
C PRO A 206 1.71 -2.37 -18.42
N PRO A 207 2.96 -1.99 -18.06
CA PRO A 207 4.23 -2.66 -18.35
C PRO A 207 4.73 -3.59 -17.24
N LEU A 208 3.90 -3.91 -16.25
CA LEU A 208 4.35 -4.58 -15.03
C LEU A 208 4.91 -6.00 -15.26
N PRO A 209 4.34 -6.85 -16.14
CA PRO A 209 4.91 -8.16 -16.44
C PRO A 209 6.32 -8.07 -17.01
N GLU A 210 6.59 -7.09 -17.87
CA GLU A 210 7.91 -6.86 -18.47
C GLU A 210 8.94 -6.46 -17.41
N GLU A 211 8.58 -5.51 -16.52
CA GLU A 211 9.46 -5.08 -15.42
C GLU A 211 9.83 -6.23 -14.47
N VAL A 212 8.88 -7.14 -14.20
CA VAL A 212 9.12 -8.35 -13.40
C VAL A 212 10.12 -9.26 -14.10
N LEU A 213 9.89 -9.56 -15.39
CA LEU A 213 10.76 -10.45 -16.15
C LEU A 213 12.18 -9.89 -16.30
N GLU A 214 12.33 -8.58 -16.51
CA GLU A 214 13.63 -7.92 -16.53
C GLU A 214 14.36 -8.05 -15.19
N THR A 215 13.65 -7.82 -14.08
CA THR A 215 14.23 -7.96 -12.73
C THR A 215 14.73 -9.38 -12.47
N LEU A 216 13.94 -10.40 -12.83
CA LEU A 216 14.31 -11.80 -12.63
C LEU A 216 15.47 -12.23 -13.54
N ARG A 217 15.48 -11.78 -14.81
CA ARG A 217 16.60 -12.05 -15.74
C ARG A 217 17.89 -11.38 -15.26
N GLY A 218 17.80 -10.15 -14.72
CA GLY A 218 18.94 -9.47 -14.10
C GLY A 218 19.52 -10.26 -12.92
N GLY A 219 18.66 -10.78 -12.04
CA GLY A 219 19.08 -11.65 -10.94
C GLY A 219 19.75 -12.94 -11.44
N LYS A 220 19.13 -13.63 -12.41
CA LYS A 220 19.69 -14.84 -13.01
C LYS A 220 21.08 -14.61 -13.61
N ALA A 221 21.28 -13.49 -14.32
CA ALA A 221 22.56 -13.13 -14.90
C ALA A 221 23.63 -12.88 -13.83
N LEU A 222 23.27 -12.23 -12.72
CA LEU A 222 24.18 -12.01 -11.59
C LEU A 222 24.59 -13.31 -10.89
N ASP A 223 23.69 -14.29 -10.84
CA ASP A 223 23.98 -15.62 -10.31
C ASP A 223 24.84 -16.46 -11.26
N GLY A 224 25.07 -16.02 -12.52
CA GLY A 224 25.89 -16.73 -13.50
C GLY A 224 25.10 -17.50 -14.57
N ASP A 225 23.84 -17.14 -14.80
CA ASP A 225 22.99 -17.69 -15.88
C ASP A 225 22.82 -19.21 -15.82
N PHE A 226 22.76 -19.78 -14.62
CA PHE A 226 22.51 -21.20 -14.45
C PHE A 226 21.14 -21.62 -15.00
N GLU A 227 21.09 -22.69 -15.78
CA GLU A 227 19.84 -23.30 -16.28
C GLU A 227 19.36 -24.49 -15.43
N VAL A 228 20.20 -24.94 -14.49
CA VAL A 228 19.94 -26.13 -13.67
C VAL A 228 19.09 -25.73 -12.45
N PRO A 229 17.96 -26.43 -12.19
CA PRO A 229 17.13 -26.13 -11.03
C PRO A 229 17.86 -26.25 -9.69
N GLY A 230 17.51 -25.39 -8.74
CA GLY A 230 18.09 -25.33 -7.40
C GLY A 230 19.47 -24.67 -7.30
N MET A 231 20.07 -24.25 -8.41
CA MET A 231 21.34 -23.50 -8.43
C MET A 231 21.12 -21.99 -8.28
N SER A 232 20.02 -21.47 -8.85
CA SER A 232 19.65 -20.06 -8.76
C SER A 232 18.15 -19.92 -8.53
N VAL A 233 17.78 -19.12 -7.54
CA VAL A 233 16.38 -18.85 -7.19
C VAL A 233 15.66 -18.16 -8.36
N TRP A 234 16.38 -17.33 -9.11
CA TRP A 234 15.85 -16.58 -10.24
C TRP A 234 15.50 -17.50 -11.41
N THR A 235 16.34 -18.50 -11.68
CA THR A 235 16.07 -19.52 -12.69
C THR A 235 14.80 -20.27 -12.35
N ASP A 236 14.67 -20.74 -11.11
CA ASP A 236 13.50 -21.51 -10.69
C ASP A 236 12.23 -20.65 -10.69
N LEU A 237 12.32 -19.35 -10.33
CA LEU A 237 11.20 -18.42 -10.44
C LEU A 237 10.78 -18.22 -11.90
N LEU A 238 11.73 -18.02 -12.82
CA LEU A 238 11.44 -17.89 -14.25
C LEU A 238 10.82 -19.16 -14.86
N LEU A 239 11.17 -20.33 -14.34
CA LEU A 239 10.57 -21.61 -14.73
C LEU A 239 9.16 -21.79 -14.16
N ALA A 240 8.92 -21.32 -12.93
CA ALA A 240 7.66 -21.51 -12.22
C ALA A 240 6.59 -20.46 -12.56
N LEU A 241 6.97 -19.31 -13.11
CA LEU A 241 6.04 -18.29 -13.55
C LEU A 241 5.45 -18.64 -14.93
N PRO A 242 4.17 -18.31 -15.18
CA PRO A 242 3.57 -18.55 -16.48
C PRO A 242 4.36 -17.77 -17.55
N ARG A 243 4.97 -18.50 -18.48
CA ARG A 243 5.50 -17.91 -19.71
C ARG A 243 4.31 -17.32 -20.46
N GLY A 244 4.40 -16.03 -20.81
CA GLY A 244 3.29 -15.19 -21.25
C GLY A 244 2.21 -15.91 -22.07
N ALA A 245 0.96 -15.62 -21.73
CA ALA A 245 -0.17 -15.79 -22.64
C ALA A 245 -0.07 -14.77 -23.78
#